data_AF-A0A3D5UXB3-F1
#
_entry.id   AF-A0A3D5UXB3-F1
#
_cell.length_a   1.000
_cell.length_b   1.000
_cell.length_c   1.000
_cell.angle_alpha   90.00
_cell.angle_beta   90.00
_cell.angle_gamma   90.00
#
_symmetry.space_group_name_H-M   'P 1'
#
loop_
_entity.id
_entity.type
_entity.pdbx_description
1 polymer ?
#
loop_
_entity_poly.entity_id
_entity_poly.type
_entity_poly.pdbx_seq_one_letter_code
_entity_poly.pdbx_strand_id
1 'polypeptide(L)'
;EEGGARFEAIEANLFGAELDGSLAISDEGLASGKLGGKRVALSPIGTLAGIPLEGRADIEIELDAADGKQSIHALLSSRKIDMELTDRITLDRVVAEAKVSDALGDGALEAYFSAEGGGSGNTRFTQIEASAKGPFDKLAISAGIHGERLTVETQPVALKLDALYEASRLTLQTFDANVGDAEATLAAPATIEMTGGMTRLKSLDAAFTGPQGAGRL
;
A
#
# COMPACT_ATOMS: atom_id res chain seq x y z
N GLU A 1 -41.06 0.15 -9.38
CA GLU A 1 -40.84 0.64 -8.02
C GLU A 1 -39.57 1.46 -8.10
N GLU A 2 -39.69 2.76 -7.80
CA GLU A 2 -38.62 3.76 -7.91
C GLU A 2 -37.96 3.90 -6.55
N GLY A 3 -36.80 3.27 -6.40
CA GLY A 3 -35.94 3.44 -5.26
C GLY A 3 -34.49 3.29 -5.70
N GLY A 4 -33.69 4.30 -5.36
CA GLY A 4 -32.32 4.45 -5.83
C GLY A 4 -32.00 5.92 -6.12
N ALA A 5 -30.75 6.30 -5.89
CA ALA A 5 -30.25 7.65 -6.18
C ALA A 5 -29.27 7.58 -7.35
N ARG A 6 -29.48 8.44 -8.36
CA ARG A 6 -28.56 8.58 -9.49
C ARG A 6 -27.99 9.98 -9.49
N PHE A 7 -26.66 10.06 -9.48
CA PHE A 7 -25.90 11.28 -9.57
C PHE A 7 -25.17 11.28 -10.90
N GLU A 8 -25.60 12.16 -11.80
CA GLU A 8 -24.94 12.40 -13.08
C GLU A 8 -24.15 13.70 -12.96
N ALA A 9 -22.95 13.73 -13.56
CA ALA A 9 -22.05 14.89 -13.51
C ALA A 9 -21.80 15.37 -12.07
N ILE A 10 -21.27 14.47 -11.24
CA ILE A 10 -20.78 14.87 -9.92
C ILE A 10 -19.64 15.84 -10.17
N GLU A 11 -19.84 17.12 -9.86
CA GLU A 11 -18.79 18.13 -9.73
C GLU A 11 -18.65 18.41 -8.23
N ALA A 12 -17.85 17.57 -7.56
CA ALA A 12 -17.60 17.72 -6.14
C ALA A 12 -16.16 18.15 -5.92
N ASN A 13 -15.96 19.22 -5.14
CA ASN A 13 -14.64 19.57 -4.65
C ASN A 13 -14.33 18.71 -3.41
N LEU A 14 -13.71 17.56 -3.65
CA LEU A 14 -13.24 16.66 -2.61
C LEU A 14 -11.71 16.75 -2.56
N PHE A 15 -11.20 17.01 -1.36
CA PHE A 15 -9.75 17.08 -1.10
C PHE A 15 -9.01 18.10 -1.98
N GLY A 16 -9.68 19.21 -2.32
CA GLY A 16 -9.10 20.29 -3.10
C GLY A 16 -8.98 19.99 -4.60
N ALA A 17 -9.61 18.92 -5.09
CA ALA A 17 -9.73 18.61 -6.50
C ALA A 17 -11.20 18.40 -6.87
N GLU A 18 -11.49 18.74 -8.12
CA GLU A 18 -12.76 18.40 -8.76
C GLU A 18 -12.73 16.90 -9.06
N LEU A 19 -13.65 16.17 -8.44
CA LEU A 19 -13.98 14.82 -8.87
C LEU A 19 -15.09 14.92 -9.88
N ASP A 20 -14.93 14.19 -10.99
CA ASP A 20 -15.89 14.05 -12.06
C ASP A 20 -16.38 12.61 -12.16
N GLY A 21 -17.62 12.41 -12.60
CA GLY A 21 -18.13 11.07 -12.84
C GLY A 21 -19.63 10.91 -12.63
N SER A 22 -20.05 9.66 -12.53
CA SER A 22 -21.42 9.28 -12.28
C SER A 22 -21.49 8.11 -11.30
N LEU A 23 -22.47 8.17 -10.41
CA LEU A 23 -22.76 7.12 -9.45
C LEU A 23 -24.26 6.85 -9.42
N ALA A 24 -24.63 5.58 -9.41
CA ALA A 24 -25.96 5.11 -9.10
C ALA A 24 -25.90 4.22 -7.87
N ILE A 25 -26.79 4.47 -6.91
CA ILE A 25 -26.93 3.71 -5.67
C ILE A 25 -28.29 3.00 -5.72
N SER A 26 -28.29 1.69 -5.55
CA SER A 26 -29.51 0.87 -5.46
C SER A 26 -30.19 1.00 -4.08
N ASP A 27 -31.41 0.48 -3.96
CA ASP A 27 -32.13 0.46 -2.67
C ASP A 27 -31.43 -0.37 -1.59
N GLU A 28 -30.68 -1.39 -2.01
CA GLU A 28 -29.85 -2.23 -1.15
C GLU A 28 -28.55 -1.53 -0.73
N GLY A 29 -28.32 -0.29 -1.21
CA GLY A 29 -27.13 0.50 -0.90
C GLY A 29 -25.90 0.15 -1.75
N LEU A 30 -26.07 -0.60 -2.84
CA LEU A 30 -24.97 -0.95 -3.74
C LEU A 30 -24.70 0.18 -4.73
N ALA A 31 -23.44 0.52 -4.92
CA ALA A 31 -23.00 1.58 -5.80
C ALA A 31 -22.45 1.03 -7.13
N SER A 32 -22.82 1.68 -8.22
CA SER A 32 -22.29 1.42 -9.56
C SER A 32 -21.93 2.73 -10.26
N GLY A 33 -20.86 2.73 -11.05
CA GLY A 33 -20.43 3.90 -11.80
C GLY A 33 -18.93 4.14 -11.72
N LYS A 34 -18.52 5.35 -12.10
CA LYS A 34 -17.11 5.74 -12.16
C LYS A 34 -16.92 7.13 -11.57
N LEU A 35 -15.84 7.30 -10.82
CA LEU A 35 -15.34 8.57 -10.33
C LEU A 35 -13.90 8.74 -10.78
N GLY A 36 -13.58 9.91 -11.31
CA GLY A 36 -12.24 10.34 -11.68
C GLY A 36 -11.88 11.62 -10.95
N GLY A 37 -10.60 11.82 -10.71
CA GLY A 37 -10.09 13.06 -10.15
C GLY A 37 -8.66 13.30 -10.62
N LYS A 38 -8.39 14.50 -11.12
CA LYS A 38 -7.04 14.88 -11.55
C LYS A 38 -6.36 15.72 -10.49
N ARG A 39 -5.09 15.42 -10.22
CA ARG A 39 -4.23 16.18 -9.31
C ARG A 39 -4.83 16.34 -7.91
N VAL A 40 -5.54 15.33 -7.43
CA VAL A 40 -6.13 15.23 -6.10
C VAL A 40 -5.04 15.35 -5.05
N ALA A 41 -5.23 16.23 -4.06
CA ALA A 41 -4.25 16.36 -2.98
C ALA A 41 -4.27 15.11 -2.10
N LEU A 42 -3.09 14.54 -1.81
CA LEU A 42 -2.99 13.30 -1.04
C LEU A 42 -3.06 13.50 0.47
N SER A 43 -2.88 14.73 0.97
CA SER A 43 -2.87 15.02 2.42
C SER A 43 -4.12 14.57 3.18
N PRO A 44 -5.34 14.82 2.68
CA PRO A 44 -6.53 14.29 3.34
C PRO A 44 -6.62 12.76 3.32
N ILE A 45 -6.20 12.12 2.22
CA ILE A 45 -6.19 10.65 2.09
C ILE A 45 -5.18 10.05 3.06
N GLY A 46 -3.99 10.65 3.16
CA GLY A 46 -2.96 10.24 4.11
C GLY A 46 -3.44 10.33 5.56
N THR A 47 -4.17 11.39 5.91
CA THR A 47 -4.77 11.55 7.24
C THR A 47 -5.71 10.40 7.59
N LEU A 48 -6.54 9.96 6.62
CA LEU A 48 -7.44 8.81 6.80
C LEU A 48 -6.68 7.49 6.94
N ALA A 49 -5.58 7.32 6.20
CA ALA A 49 -4.72 6.14 6.26
C ALA A 49 -3.79 6.12 7.48
N GLY A 50 -3.74 7.20 8.27
CA GLY A 50 -2.79 7.35 9.39
C GLY A 50 -1.34 7.54 8.95
N ILE A 51 -1.10 7.90 7.68
CA ILE A 51 0.22 8.14 7.10
C ILE A 51 0.21 9.55 6.50
N PRO A 52 0.99 10.51 7.01
CA PRO A 52 1.10 11.82 6.37
C PRO A 52 1.61 11.68 4.93
N LEU A 53 0.75 12.02 3.96
CA LEU A 53 1.06 12.01 2.53
C LEU A 53 1.03 13.45 2.02
N GLU A 54 2.06 13.85 1.28
CA GLU A 54 2.08 15.08 0.50
C GLU A 54 2.21 14.76 -0.99
N GLY A 55 1.77 15.70 -1.82
CA GLY A 55 1.78 15.55 -3.27
C GLY A 55 0.38 15.52 -3.85
N ARG A 56 0.31 15.12 -5.12
CA ARG A 56 -0.93 15.07 -5.88
C ARG A 56 -0.96 13.82 -6.74
N ALA A 57 -2.13 13.23 -6.92
CA ALA A 57 -2.33 12.06 -7.76
C ALA A 57 -3.54 12.21 -8.67
N ASP A 58 -3.51 11.52 -9.81
CA ASP A 58 -4.69 11.24 -10.59
C ASP A 58 -5.30 9.94 -10.04
N ILE A 59 -6.61 9.95 -9.79
CA ILE A 59 -7.34 8.86 -9.15
C ILE A 59 -8.50 8.47 -10.05
N GLU A 60 -8.71 7.17 -10.23
CA GLU A 60 -9.86 6.60 -10.91
C GLU A 60 -10.47 5.52 -10.00
N ILE A 61 -11.78 5.53 -9.84
CA ILE A 61 -12.53 4.55 -9.04
C ILE A 61 -13.71 4.08 -9.88
N GLU A 62 -13.79 2.78 -10.10
CA GLU A 62 -14.94 2.11 -10.71
C GLU A 62 -15.63 1.26 -9.65
N LEU A 63 -16.95 1.40 -9.58
CA LEU A 63 -17.81 0.65 -8.68
C LEU A 63 -18.76 -0.18 -9.54
N ASP A 64 -18.93 -1.43 -9.16
CA ASP A 64 -19.87 -2.35 -9.81
C ASP A 64 -20.70 -3.08 -8.75
N ALA A 65 -21.98 -3.28 -9.05
CA ALA A 65 -22.97 -3.86 -8.16
C ALA A 65 -23.58 -5.16 -8.71
N ALA A 66 -22.89 -5.83 -9.65
CA ALA A 66 -23.43 -7.01 -10.32
C ALA A 66 -23.72 -8.13 -9.32
N ASP A 67 -24.80 -8.88 -9.59
CA ASP A 67 -25.22 -10.05 -8.82
C ASP A 67 -25.38 -9.81 -7.30
N GLY A 68 -25.69 -8.56 -6.91
CA GLY A 68 -25.88 -8.18 -5.51
C GLY A 68 -24.58 -8.04 -4.71
N LYS A 69 -23.42 -8.00 -5.39
CA LYS A 69 -22.09 -7.87 -4.77
C LYS A 69 -21.48 -6.52 -5.11
N GLN A 70 -20.80 -5.90 -4.15
CA GLN A 70 -20.06 -4.66 -4.39
C GLN A 70 -18.63 -4.97 -4.84
N SER A 71 -18.29 -4.67 -6.08
CA SER A 71 -16.91 -4.66 -6.56
C SER A 71 -16.39 -3.23 -6.69
N ILE A 72 -15.09 -3.06 -6.45
CA ILE A 72 -14.38 -1.78 -6.51
C ILE A 72 -13.08 -1.99 -7.27
N HIS A 73 -12.79 -1.12 -8.23
CA HIS A 73 -11.49 -1.02 -8.87
C HIS A 73 -10.97 0.41 -8.72
N ALA A 74 -9.87 0.59 -8.00
CA ALA A 74 -9.25 1.88 -7.78
C ALA A 74 -7.86 1.92 -8.44
N LEU A 75 -7.59 2.99 -9.16
CA LEU A 75 -6.29 3.33 -9.71
C LEU A 75 -5.83 4.66 -9.13
N LEU A 76 -4.54 4.75 -8.81
CA LEU A 76 -3.86 5.96 -8.39
C LEU A 76 -2.55 6.07 -9.16
N SER A 77 -2.29 7.22 -9.75
CA SER A 77 -1.00 7.52 -10.35
C SER A 77 -0.48 8.88 -9.89
N SER A 78 0.80 8.96 -9.56
CA SER A 78 1.42 10.20 -9.14
C SER A 78 2.83 10.31 -9.69
N ARG A 79 3.24 11.54 -10.04
CA ARG A 79 4.63 11.79 -10.40
C ARG A 79 5.55 11.77 -9.19
N LYS A 80 5.04 12.19 -8.03
CA LYS A 80 5.80 12.33 -6.81
C LYS A 80 4.87 12.31 -5.60
N ILE A 81 5.18 11.45 -4.64
CA ILE A 81 4.55 11.41 -3.32
C ILE A 81 5.65 11.60 -2.29
N ASP A 82 5.44 12.50 -1.34
CA ASP A 82 6.29 12.61 -0.16
C ASP A 82 5.52 12.03 1.03
N MET A 83 6.18 11.21 1.84
CA MET A 83 5.60 10.53 3.00
C MET A 83 6.44 10.83 4.22
N GLU A 84 5.80 10.99 5.37
CA GLU A 84 6.48 11.13 6.65
C GLU A 84 6.21 9.88 7.51
N LEU A 85 7.23 9.04 7.65
CA LEU A 85 7.23 7.91 8.57
C LEU A 85 8.16 8.24 9.73
N THR A 86 9.19 7.42 9.96
CA THR A 86 10.30 7.78 10.86
C THR A 86 11.21 8.84 10.25
N ASP A 87 11.39 8.77 8.92
CA ASP A 87 12.11 9.74 8.11
C ASP A 87 11.20 10.22 6.95
N ARG A 88 11.57 11.35 6.33
CA ARG A 88 10.94 11.77 5.08
C ARG A 88 11.33 10.79 3.97
N ILE A 89 10.34 10.27 3.28
CA ILE A 89 10.50 9.40 2.11
C ILE A 89 9.88 10.11 0.91
N THR A 90 10.65 10.22 -0.17
CA THR A 90 10.15 10.66 -1.47
C THR A 90 10.00 9.45 -2.36
N LEU A 91 8.88 9.33 -3.07
CA LEU A 91 8.61 8.31 -4.07
C LEU A 91 8.34 8.98 -5.42
N ASP A 92 8.98 8.49 -6.47
CA ASP A 92 8.87 9.00 -7.84
C ASP A 92 8.09 8.03 -8.73
N ARG A 93 7.22 8.58 -9.58
CA ARG A 93 6.39 7.83 -10.55
C ARG A 93 5.67 6.65 -9.89
N VAL A 94 4.79 6.98 -8.96
CA VAL A 94 4.00 6.03 -8.19
C VAL A 94 2.79 5.57 -8.99
N VAL A 95 2.54 4.27 -9.01
CA VAL A 95 1.29 3.66 -9.46
C VAL A 95 0.77 2.74 -8.36
N ALA A 96 -0.51 2.85 -8.03
CA ALA A 96 -1.18 1.92 -7.15
C ALA A 96 -2.52 1.49 -7.78
N GLU A 97 -2.82 0.21 -7.68
CA GLU A 97 -4.06 -0.39 -8.16
C GLU A 97 -4.62 -1.29 -7.07
N ALA A 98 -5.92 -1.22 -6.85
CA ALA A 98 -6.62 -2.12 -5.93
C ALA A 98 -7.93 -2.59 -6.56
N LYS A 99 -8.13 -3.90 -6.57
CA LYS A 99 -9.38 -4.57 -6.96
C LYS A 99 -9.95 -5.26 -5.74
N VAL A 100 -11.16 -4.87 -5.38
CA VAL A 100 -11.95 -5.51 -4.33
C VAL A 100 -13.14 -6.18 -4.99
N SER A 101 -13.31 -7.46 -4.70
CA SER A 101 -14.53 -8.19 -5.03
C SER A 101 -15.35 -8.39 -3.77
N ASP A 102 -16.66 -8.26 -3.88
CA ASP A 102 -17.63 -8.48 -2.79
C ASP A 102 -17.28 -7.73 -1.47
N ALA A 103 -17.05 -6.42 -1.58
CA ALA A 103 -16.60 -5.53 -0.50
C ALA A 103 -17.53 -5.52 0.74
N LEU A 104 -18.77 -5.99 0.60
CA LEU A 104 -19.77 -6.02 1.66
C LEU A 104 -20.07 -7.45 2.16
N GLY A 105 -19.38 -8.46 1.65
CA GLY A 105 -19.55 -9.87 1.98
C GLY A 105 -18.22 -10.58 2.24
N ASP A 106 -18.07 -11.78 1.69
CA ASP A 106 -16.83 -12.59 1.76
C ASP A 106 -15.81 -12.09 0.73
N GLY A 107 -15.38 -10.85 0.92
CA GLY A 107 -14.60 -10.12 -0.08
C GLY A 107 -13.16 -10.58 -0.22
N ALA A 108 -12.60 -10.27 -1.39
CA ALA A 108 -11.20 -10.50 -1.70
C ALA A 108 -10.54 -9.26 -2.31
N LEU A 109 -9.26 -9.10 -2.01
CA LEU A 109 -8.40 -8.01 -2.48
C LEU A 109 -7.35 -8.54 -3.45
N GLU A 110 -7.10 -7.77 -4.50
CA GLU A 110 -5.88 -7.81 -5.29
C GLU A 110 -5.35 -6.38 -5.41
N ALA A 111 -4.25 -6.08 -4.74
CA ALA A 111 -3.63 -4.77 -4.74
C ALA A 111 -2.18 -4.86 -5.21
N TYR A 112 -1.76 -3.84 -5.94
CA TYR A 112 -0.40 -3.65 -6.41
C TYR A 112 0.01 -2.20 -6.21
N PHE A 113 1.27 -2.00 -5.87
CA PHE A 113 1.90 -0.72 -5.69
C PHE A 113 3.28 -0.77 -6.32
N SER A 114 3.66 0.27 -7.05
CA SER A 114 5.03 0.45 -7.51
C SER A 114 5.45 1.91 -7.52
N ALA A 115 6.76 2.13 -7.39
CA ALA A 115 7.43 3.38 -7.65
C ALA A 115 8.74 3.12 -8.42
N GLU A 116 8.99 3.89 -9.47
CA GLU A 116 10.21 3.75 -10.29
C GLU A 116 11.45 4.33 -9.60
N GLY A 117 11.28 5.00 -8.47
CA GLY A 117 12.40 5.49 -7.68
C GLY A 117 11.96 6.26 -6.45
N GLY A 118 12.93 6.91 -5.83
CA GLY A 118 12.69 7.76 -4.66
C GLY A 118 13.94 7.92 -3.81
N GLY A 119 13.75 8.34 -2.57
CA GLY A 119 14.83 8.35 -1.61
C GLY A 119 14.40 8.65 -0.19
N SER A 120 15.29 8.34 0.73
CA SER A 120 15.20 8.70 2.15
C SER A 120 16.60 8.86 2.72
N GLY A 121 16.88 10.01 3.33
CA GLY A 121 18.22 10.34 3.82
C GLY A 121 19.28 10.23 2.73
N ASN A 122 20.28 9.37 2.94
CA ASN A 122 21.33 9.09 1.96
C ASN A 122 21.06 7.85 1.09
N THR A 123 19.84 7.33 1.08
CA THR A 123 19.45 6.17 0.26
C THR A 123 18.60 6.64 -0.92
N ARG A 124 19.00 6.25 -2.13
CA ARG A 124 18.24 6.41 -3.36
C ARG A 124 17.58 5.08 -3.72
N PHE A 125 16.26 5.08 -3.86
CA PHE A 125 15.52 3.91 -4.34
C PHE A 125 15.48 3.93 -5.87
N THR A 126 15.64 2.76 -6.47
CA THR A 126 15.56 2.54 -7.93
C THR A 126 14.34 1.70 -8.32
N GLN A 127 13.74 1.01 -7.34
CA GLN A 127 12.50 0.26 -7.53
C GLN A 127 11.87 0.01 -6.16
N ILE A 128 10.57 0.23 -6.05
CA ILE A 128 9.77 -0.18 -4.91
C ILE A 128 8.54 -0.87 -5.47
N GLU A 129 8.22 -2.04 -4.93
CA GLU A 129 7.02 -2.80 -5.29
C GLU A 129 6.38 -3.37 -4.04
N ALA A 130 5.06 -3.39 -4.01
CA ALA A 130 4.31 -4.13 -3.00
C ALA A 130 3.04 -4.70 -3.61
N SER A 131 2.57 -5.82 -3.08
CA SER A 131 1.31 -6.43 -3.48
C SER A 131 0.61 -7.07 -2.29
N ALA A 132 -0.71 -7.15 -2.37
CA ALA A 132 -1.54 -7.88 -1.44
C ALA A 132 -2.62 -8.65 -2.20
N LYS A 133 -2.78 -9.95 -1.91
CA LYS A 133 -3.74 -10.80 -2.62
C LYS A 133 -4.39 -11.84 -1.70
N GLY A 134 -5.70 -11.99 -1.82
CA GLY A 134 -6.47 -13.03 -1.13
C GLY A 134 -7.79 -12.53 -0.58
N PRO A 135 -8.57 -13.41 0.09
CA PRO A 135 -9.74 -12.99 0.85
C PRO A 135 -9.36 -12.06 2.02
N PHE A 136 -10.29 -11.24 2.50
CA PHE A 136 -10.01 -10.27 3.57
C PHE A 136 -9.58 -10.89 4.90
N ASP A 137 -9.98 -12.13 5.17
CA ASP A 137 -9.57 -12.88 6.35
C ASP A 137 -8.17 -13.49 6.22
N LYS A 138 -7.62 -13.54 5.00
CA LYS A 138 -6.32 -14.12 4.68
C LYS A 138 -5.67 -13.46 3.45
N LEU A 139 -4.76 -12.53 3.69
CA LEU A 139 -4.03 -11.79 2.64
C LEU A 139 -2.57 -12.22 2.59
N ALA A 140 -2.11 -12.67 1.42
CA ALA A 140 -0.70 -12.78 1.11
C ALA A 140 -0.16 -11.41 0.73
N ILE A 141 0.94 -10.99 1.35
CA ILE A 141 1.58 -9.68 1.16
C ILE A 141 3.02 -9.93 0.70
N SER A 142 3.45 -9.22 -0.33
CA SER A 142 4.85 -9.22 -0.77
C SER A 142 5.32 -7.79 -0.99
N ALA A 143 6.55 -7.48 -0.62
CA ALA A 143 7.16 -6.18 -0.83
C ALA A 143 8.64 -6.33 -1.21
N GLY A 144 9.08 -5.45 -2.09
CA GLY A 144 10.45 -5.38 -2.60
C GLY A 144 10.92 -3.94 -2.68
N ILE A 145 12.15 -3.68 -2.25
CA ILE A 145 12.82 -2.39 -2.42
C ILE A 145 14.22 -2.67 -2.96
N HIS A 146 14.62 -1.94 -3.99
CA HIS A 146 15.98 -1.92 -4.51
C HIS A 146 16.48 -0.48 -4.60
N GLY A 147 17.76 -0.30 -4.37
CA GLY A 147 18.38 1.02 -4.41
C GLY A 147 19.85 1.00 -4.05
N GLU A 148 20.32 2.18 -3.68
CA GLU A 148 21.72 2.44 -3.37
C GLU A 148 21.83 3.44 -2.22
N ARG A 149 22.75 3.16 -1.29
CA ARG A 149 23.15 4.10 -0.27
C ARG A 149 24.35 4.91 -0.76
N LEU A 150 24.15 6.22 -0.82
CA LEU A 150 25.15 7.19 -1.25
C LEU A 150 26.09 7.48 -0.08
N THR A 151 27.25 6.82 -0.09
CA THR A 151 28.38 7.09 0.82
C THR A 151 29.62 7.47 -0.01
N VAL A 152 30.82 7.44 0.59
CA VAL A 152 32.08 7.61 -0.17
C VAL A 152 32.19 6.53 -1.26
N GLU A 153 31.77 5.30 -0.95
CA GLU A 153 31.57 4.22 -1.91
C GLU A 153 30.08 3.89 -1.97
N THR A 154 29.52 3.80 -3.18
CA THR A 154 28.08 3.50 -3.32
C THR A 154 27.82 2.05 -2.91
N GLN A 155 26.87 1.85 -2.01
CA GLN A 155 26.53 0.51 -1.50
C GLN A 155 25.14 0.10 -1.99
N PRO A 156 24.96 -1.12 -2.53
CA PRO A 156 23.63 -1.59 -2.89
C PRO A 156 22.74 -1.72 -1.65
N VAL A 157 21.45 -1.43 -1.82
CA VAL A 157 20.41 -1.65 -0.82
C VAL A 157 19.32 -2.49 -1.45
N ALA A 158 18.94 -3.58 -0.79
CA ALA A 158 17.73 -4.29 -1.15
C ALA A 158 16.99 -4.80 0.09
N LEU A 159 15.68 -4.94 -0.07
CA LEU A 159 14.77 -5.53 0.90
C LEU A 159 13.77 -6.38 0.14
N LYS A 160 13.51 -7.57 0.66
CA LYS A 160 12.42 -8.44 0.25
C LYS A 160 11.66 -8.91 1.48
N LEU A 161 10.34 -8.85 1.41
CA LEU A 161 9.44 -9.29 2.46
C LEU A 161 8.29 -10.08 1.86
N ASP A 162 8.01 -11.25 2.42
CA ASP A 162 6.80 -12.02 2.15
C ASP A 162 6.10 -12.31 3.48
N ALA A 163 4.80 -12.04 3.55
CA ALA A 163 4.02 -12.18 4.76
C ALA A 163 2.61 -12.70 4.50
N LEU A 164 2.01 -13.27 5.53
CA LEU A 164 0.62 -13.70 5.55
C LEU A 164 -0.12 -12.97 6.66
N TYR A 165 -1.14 -12.21 6.31
CA TYR A 165 -2.06 -11.61 7.26
C TYR A 165 -3.29 -12.51 7.42
N GLU A 166 -3.54 -13.01 8.63
CA GLU A 166 -4.73 -13.79 8.98
C GLU A 166 -5.14 -13.56 10.44
N ALA A 167 -6.45 -13.46 10.71
CA ALA A 167 -6.99 -13.31 12.08
C ALA A 167 -6.26 -12.26 12.94
N SER A 168 -6.01 -11.07 12.39
CA SER A 168 -5.27 -9.97 13.05
C SER A 168 -3.82 -10.30 13.43
N ARG A 169 -3.21 -11.28 12.75
CA ARG A 169 -1.81 -11.66 12.88
C ARG A 169 -1.13 -11.52 11.53
N LEU A 170 0.06 -10.92 11.54
CA LEU A 170 0.93 -10.87 10.37
C LEU A 170 2.09 -11.85 10.60
N THR A 171 2.15 -12.90 9.81
CA THR A 171 3.25 -13.88 9.84
C THR A 171 4.24 -13.54 8.74
N LEU A 172 5.42 -13.05 9.12
CA LEU A 172 6.54 -12.86 8.22
C LEU A 172 7.11 -14.23 7.85
N GLN A 173 7.06 -14.57 6.57
CA GLN A 173 7.57 -15.83 6.03
C GLN A 173 9.00 -15.65 5.52
N THR A 174 9.23 -14.53 4.82
CA THR A 174 10.52 -14.13 4.30
C THR A 174 10.78 -12.71 4.75
N PHE A 175 11.99 -12.44 5.22
CA PHE A 175 12.53 -11.09 5.31
C PHE A 175 14.02 -11.17 5.03
N ASP A 176 14.44 -10.54 3.94
CA ASP A 176 15.83 -10.43 3.53
C ASP A 176 16.12 -8.95 3.30
N ALA A 177 17.12 -8.41 3.95
CA ALA A 177 17.56 -7.04 3.75
C ALA A 177 19.07 -6.98 3.67
N ASN A 178 19.61 -6.17 2.77
CA ASN A 178 21.04 -5.94 2.68
C ASN A 178 21.37 -4.46 2.44
N VAL A 179 22.51 -4.03 2.99
CA VAL A 179 23.12 -2.72 2.77
C VAL A 179 24.63 -2.93 2.61
N GLY A 180 25.12 -2.85 1.38
CA GLY A 180 26.47 -3.28 1.04
C GLY A 180 26.65 -4.77 1.35
N ASP A 181 27.69 -5.08 2.12
CA ASP A 181 28.02 -6.46 2.56
C ASP A 181 27.30 -6.87 3.86
N ALA A 182 26.51 -5.98 4.46
CA ALA A 182 25.72 -6.30 5.64
C ALA A 182 24.36 -6.88 5.21
N GLU A 183 24.00 -8.04 5.72
CA GLU A 183 22.74 -8.72 5.43
C GLU A 183 22.00 -9.05 6.73
N ALA A 184 20.67 -9.04 6.65
CA ALA A 184 19.75 -9.47 7.68
C ALA A 184 18.71 -10.38 7.04
N THR A 185 18.72 -11.65 7.42
CA THR A 185 17.78 -12.66 6.92
C THR A 185 17.02 -13.27 8.07
N LEU A 186 15.71 -13.41 7.89
CA LEU A 186 14.85 -14.13 8.81
C LEU A 186 15.24 -15.62 8.83
N ALA A 187 15.67 -16.11 9.99
CA ALA A 187 16.11 -17.49 10.15
C ALA A 187 14.92 -18.47 10.23
N ALA A 188 13.79 -18.01 10.75
CA ALA A 188 12.53 -18.74 10.83
C ALA A 188 11.34 -17.77 10.83
N PRO A 189 10.13 -18.21 10.37
CA PRO A 189 8.96 -17.34 10.35
C PRO A 189 8.69 -16.66 11.69
N ALA A 190 8.40 -15.35 11.64
CA ALA A 190 8.09 -14.54 12.82
C ALA A 190 6.65 -14.04 12.78
N THR A 191 6.01 -13.88 13.94
CA THR A 191 4.62 -13.44 14.03
C THR A 191 4.53 -12.10 14.72
N ILE A 192 3.82 -11.17 14.08
CA ILE A 192 3.43 -9.88 14.64
C ILE A 192 1.95 -9.98 15.00
N GLU A 193 1.64 -9.89 16.29
CA GLU A 193 0.27 -9.82 16.79
C GLU A 193 -0.14 -8.36 16.99
N MET A 194 -1.28 -7.99 16.42
CA MET A 194 -1.86 -6.65 16.56
C MET A 194 -3.10 -6.77 17.45
N THR A 195 -2.93 -6.52 18.75
CA THR A 195 -4.01 -6.64 19.75
C THR A 195 -4.22 -5.33 20.50
N GLY A 196 -5.42 -4.76 20.41
CA GLY A 196 -5.81 -3.58 21.21
C GLY A 196 -4.93 -2.35 21.01
N GLY A 197 -4.43 -2.13 19.79
CA GLY A 197 -3.51 -1.02 19.48
C GLY A 197 -2.05 -1.25 19.91
N MET A 198 -1.72 -2.43 20.47
CA MET A 198 -0.34 -2.84 20.71
C MET A 198 0.12 -3.84 19.65
N THR A 199 1.30 -3.56 19.10
CA THR A 199 2.03 -4.46 18.20
C THR A 199 3.03 -5.26 19.01
N ARG A 200 2.86 -6.59 19.07
CA ARG A 200 3.81 -7.49 19.75
C ARG A 200 4.45 -8.42 18.73
N LEU A 201 5.77 -8.38 18.66
CA LEU A 201 6.57 -9.31 17.88
C LEU A 201 6.85 -10.57 18.72
N LYS A 202 6.58 -11.74 18.14
CA LYS A 202 6.87 -13.07 18.71
C LYS A 202 7.80 -13.82 17.77
N SER A 203 8.74 -14.56 18.37
CA SER A 203 9.63 -15.47 17.65
C SER A 203 10.47 -14.80 16.56
N LEU A 204 10.94 -13.57 16.80
CA LEU A 204 11.92 -12.97 15.90
C LEU A 204 13.26 -13.69 16.07
N ASP A 205 13.63 -14.45 15.04
CA ASP A 205 14.97 -15.02 14.89
C ASP A 205 15.55 -14.50 13.56
N ALA A 206 16.56 -13.63 13.68
CA ALA A 206 17.18 -12.97 12.54
C ALA A 206 18.69 -13.27 12.55
N ALA A 207 19.18 -13.79 11.44
CA ALA A 207 20.60 -13.97 11.19
C ALA A 207 21.17 -12.68 10.58
N PHE A 208 22.23 -12.16 11.19
CA PHE A 208 22.94 -11.00 10.69
C PHE A 208 24.33 -11.41 10.24
N THR A 209 24.71 -11.04 9.03
CA THR A 209 26.05 -11.23 8.49
C THR A 209 26.61 -9.88 8.07
N GLY A 210 27.91 -9.66 8.25
CA GLY A 210 28.54 -8.41 7.86
C GLY A 210 30.04 -8.40 8.14
N PRO A 211 30.77 -7.42 7.57
CA PRO A 211 32.23 -7.35 7.68
C PRO A 211 32.74 -7.14 9.11
N GLN A 212 31.89 -6.71 10.05
CA GLN A 212 32.21 -6.61 11.48
C GLN A 212 31.77 -7.83 12.32
N GLY A 213 31.30 -8.91 11.68
CA GLY A 213 30.82 -10.13 12.32
C GLY A 213 29.30 -10.18 12.49
N ALA A 214 28.80 -11.26 13.09
CA ALA A 214 27.37 -11.46 13.33
C ALA A 214 26.85 -10.43 14.36
N GLY A 215 25.98 -9.53 13.91
CA GLY A 215 25.28 -8.59 14.79
C GLY A 215 24.26 -9.31 15.70
N ARG A 216 23.95 -8.71 16.85
CA ARG A 216 22.82 -9.09 17.72
C ARG A 216 21.95 -7.84 17.94
N LEU A 217 20.63 -8.03 17.92
CA LEU A 217 19.63 -7.01 18.28
C LEU A 217 19.70 -6.66 19.77
#